data_AF-A0A5C9CM12-F1
#
_entry.id   AF-A0A5C9CM12-F1
#
_cell.length_a   1.000
_cell.length_b   1.000
_cell.length_c   1.000
_cell.angle_alpha   90.00
_cell.angle_beta   90.00
_cell.angle_gamma   90.00
#
_symmetry.space_group_name_H-M   'P 1'
#
loop_
_entity.id
_entity.type
_entity.pdbx_description
1 polymer ?
#
loop_
_entity_poly.entity_id
_entity_poly.type
_entity_poly.pdbx_seq_one_letter_code
_entity_poly.pdbx_strand_id
1 'polypeptide(L)'
;MKNETTPNPEATAVLENQQAIASTNAAIATLENAISKCESQITQQQAALPDVGPLLSQRADLLAAMAIGEDKSADMKKLDAKLEKLNAQRNDAAPALDVLKQTIDGLSRRLPVARATLQSLQTQRSSLMRQFLLSRAETIGAEYFELAKKIVANYKQLRALDNLMQGSPLAMYGEGLNVPRFRLGSISSLMDWTWAQEEVFKSRILTQKESDEWERQETAALLEMGIVLKLDAMPLPVQSSAVAGVSAPAEGLVYGPFKGQRMVNPDLVSQR
;
A
#
# COMPACT_ATOMS: atom_id res chain seq x y z
N MET A 1 23.70 -14.49 -26.75
CA MET A 1 24.19 -14.79 -25.39
C MET A 1 22.96 -14.82 -24.49
N LYS A 2 22.67 -15.96 -23.87
CA LYS A 2 21.57 -16.06 -22.92
C LYS A 2 22.00 -15.28 -21.68
N ASN A 3 21.37 -14.13 -21.42
CA ASN A 3 21.52 -13.45 -20.15
C ASN A 3 20.83 -14.36 -19.12
N GLU A 4 21.62 -15.13 -18.40
CA GLU A 4 21.16 -15.78 -17.17
C GLU A 4 20.81 -14.65 -16.21
N THR A 5 19.53 -14.30 -16.19
CA THR A 5 18.93 -13.33 -15.28
C THR A 5 19.03 -13.90 -13.88
N THR A 6 20.21 -13.78 -13.27
CA THR A 6 20.34 -13.94 -11.83
C THR A 6 19.41 -12.90 -11.22
N PRO A 7 18.43 -13.30 -10.40
CA PRO A 7 17.50 -12.36 -9.80
C PRO A 7 18.33 -11.33 -9.03
N ASN A 8 18.19 -10.07 -9.40
CA ASN A 8 18.82 -8.97 -8.68
C ASN A 8 18.31 -9.05 -7.22
N PRO A 9 19.19 -9.24 -6.22
CA PRO A 9 18.76 -9.46 -4.84
C PRO A 9 18.02 -8.25 -4.26
N GLU A 10 18.32 -7.04 -4.74
CA GLU A 10 17.58 -5.83 -4.37
C GLU A 10 16.16 -5.82 -4.95
N ALA A 11 15.96 -6.38 -6.16
CA ALA A 11 14.63 -6.53 -6.75
C ALA A 11 13.77 -7.52 -5.95
N THR A 12 14.37 -8.65 -5.53
CA THR A 12 13.70 -9.64 -4.66
C THR A 12 13.29 -9.00 -3.33
N ALA A 13 14.17 -8.22 -2.70
CA ALA A 13 13.86 -7.55 -1.43
C ALA A 13 12.69 -6.55 -1.54
N VAL A 14 12.59 -5.82 -2.67
CA VAL A 14 11.46 -4.92 -2.94
C VAL A 14 10.15 -5.70 -3.10
N LEU A 15 10.18 -6.83 -3.82
CA LEU A 15 9.00 -7.69 -4.01
C LEU A 15 8.54 -8.32 -2.69
N GLU A 16 9.47 -8.84 -1.89
CA GLU A 16 9.18 -9.40 -0.57
C GLU A 16 8.55 -8.36 0.36
N ASN A 17 9.08 -7.13 0.37
CA ASN A 17 8.49 -6.03 1.15
C ASN A 17 7.07 -5.68 0.68
N GLN A 18 6.82 -5.62 -0.64
CA GLN A 18 5.48 -5.39 -1.18
C GLN A 18 4.50 -6.50 -0.80
N GLN A 19 4.93 -7.76 -0.88
CA GLN A 19 4.11 -8.90 -0.48
C GLN A 19 3.83 -8.90 1.03
N ALA A 20 4.83 -8.55 1.85
CA ALA A 20 4.67 -8.41 3.29
C ALA A 20 3.68 -7.28 3.65
N ILE A 21 3.72 -6.14 2.96
CA ILE A 21 2.75 -5.06 3.12
C ILE A 21 1.34 -5.53 2.78
N ALA A 22 1.16 -6.19 1.63
CA ALA A 22 -0.14 -6.71 1.20
C ALA A 22 -0.70 -7.74 2.19
N SER A 23 0.14 -8.68 2.64
CA SER A 23 -0.22 -9.68 3.65
C SER A 23 -0.61 -9.04 4.98
N THR A 24 0.15 -8.04 5.45
CA THR A 24 -0.13 -7.34 6.71
C THR A 24 -1.44 -6.55 6.63
N ASN A 25 -1.72 -5.90 5.50
CA ASN A 25 -3.00 -5.22 5.26
C ASN A 25 -4.18 -6.20 5.29
N ALA A 26 -4.05 -7.35 4.64
CA ALA A 26 -5.07 -8.39 4.67
C ALA A 26 -5.31 -8.92 6.10
N ALA A 27 -4.23 -9.06 6.89
CA ALA A 27 -4.33 -9.46 8.29
C ALA A 27 -5.05 -8.41 9.16
N ILE A 28 -4.76 -7.12 8.97
CA ILE A 28 -5.47 -6.02 9.65
C ILE A 28 -6.96 -6.05 9.32
N ALA A 29 -7.32 -6.13 8.04
CA ALA A 29 -8.72 -6.21 7.63
C ALA A 29 -9.43 -7.43 8.23
N THR A 30 -8.75 -8.58 8.30
CA THR A 30 -9.28 -9.80 8.93
C THR A 30 -9.53 -9.59 10.43
N LEU A 31 -8.61 -8.93 11.15
CA LEU A 31 -8.75 -8.63 12.57
C LEU A 31 -9.92 -7.67 12.83
N GLU A 32 -10.03 -6.59 12.04
CA GLU A 32 -11.12 -5.61 12.16
C GLU A 32 -12.50 -6.25 11.91
N ASN A 33 -12.60 -7.09 10.86
CA ASN A 33 -13.83 -7.84 10.59
C ASN A 33 -14.17 -8.82 11.71
N ALA A 34 -13.17 -9.50 12.29
CA ALA A 34 -13.39 -10.43 13.40
C ALA A 34 -13.87 -9.70 14.67
N ILE A 35 -13.31 -8.52 14.97
CA ILE A 35 -13.74 -7.68 16.08
C ILE A 35 -15.20 -7.26 15.89
N SER A 36 -15.53 -6.70 14.72
CA SER A 36 -16.88 -6.22 14.43
C SER A 36 -17.93 -7.35 14.46
N LYS A 37 -17.55 -8.56 13.99
CA LYS A 37 -18.37 -9.76 14.13
C LYS A 37 -18.61 -10.12 15.60
N CYS A 38 -17.59 -10.09 16.46
CA CYS A 38 -17.76 -10.38 17.89
C CYS A 38 -18.63 -9.31 18.58
N GLU A 39 -18.45 -8.03 18.25
CA GLU A 39 -19.27 -6.92 18.78
C GLU A 39 -20.74 -7.06 18.41
N SER A 40 -21.03 -7.41 17.16
CA SER A 40 -22.41 -7.69 16.72
C SER A 40 -23.02 -8.88 17.47
N GLN A 41 -22.25 -9.94 17.71
CA GLN A 41 -22.70 -11.11 18.47
C GLN A 41 -22.98 -10.76 19.93
N ILE A 42 -22.14 -9.95 20.56
CA ILE A 42 -22.39 -9.44 21.93
C ILE A 42 -23.69 -8.65 21.96
N THR A 43 -23.88 -7.73 21.01
CA THR A 43 -25.08 -6.89 20.94
C THR A 43 -26.34 -7.75 20.75
N GLN A 44 -26.30 -8.73 19.85
CA GLN A 44 -27.41 -9.67 19.61
C GLN A 44 -27.72 -10.52 20.85
N GLN A 45 -26.70 -11.06 21.51
CA GLN A 45 -26.89 -11.87 22.71
C GLN A 45 -27.41 -11.04 23.87
N GLN A 46 -26.92 -9.81 24.06
CA GLN A 46 -27.42 -8.89 25.10
C GLN A 46 -28.87 -8.47 24.85
N ALA A 47 -29.24 -8.19 23.59
CA ALA A 47 -30.61 -7.86 23.22
C ALA A 47 -31.58 -9.04 23.40
N ALA A 48 -31.08 -10.27 23.30
CA ALA A 48 -31.87 -11.49 23.54
C ALA A 48 -32.07 -11.80 25.04
N LEU A 49 -31.35 -11.11 25.95
CA LEU A 49 -31.52 -11.33 27.38
C LEU A 49 -32.85 -10.74 27.85
N PRO A 50 -33.66 -11.50 28.61
CA PRO A 50 -34.94 -11.01 29.11
C PRO A 50 -34.74 -9.86 30.08
N ASP A 51 -35.55 -8.80 29.99
CA ASP A 51 -35.56 -7.72 30.99
C ASP A 51 -36.28 -8.16 32.27
N VAL A 52 -35.58 -8.07 33.40
CA VAL A 52 -36.10 -8.43 34.73
C VAL A 52 -36.51 -7.21 35.54
N GLY A 53 -36.18 -5.99 35.10
CA GLY A 53 -36.50 -4.74 35.82
C GLY A 53 -37.98 -4.63 36.18
N PRO A 54 -38.91 -4.78 35.22
CA PRO A 54 -40.34 -4.73 35.49
C PRO A 54 -40.81 -5.80 36.48
N LEU A 55 -40.23 -7.00 36.45
CA LEU A 55 -40.58 -8.10 37.36
C LEU A 55 -40.05 -7.86 38.77
N LEU A 56 -38.90 -7.20 38.92
CA LEU A 56 -38.38 -6.79 40.23
C LEU A 56 -39.23 -5.69 40.86
N SER A 57 -39.72 -4.73 40.07
CA SER A 57 -40.69 -3.73 40.54
C SER A 57 -41.99 -4.40 40.98
N GLN A 58 -42.53 -5.30 40.16
CA GLN A 58 -43.73 -6.08 40.50
C GLN A 58 -43.54 -6.90 41.79
N ARG A 59 -42.33 -7.42 42.03
CA ARG A 59 -42.00 -8.14 43.26
C ARG A 59 -41.99 -7.23 44.48
N ALA A 60 -41.45 -6.01 44.34
CA ALA A 60 -41.47 -5.01 45.41
C ALA A 60 -42.91 -4.60 45.77
N ASP A 61 -43.77 -4.43 44.77
CA ASP A 61 -45.19 -4.09 44.97
C ASP A 61 -45.95 -5.22 45.70
N LEU A 62 -45.71 -6.48 45.32
CA LEU A 62 -46.33 -7.62 46.02
C LEU A 62 -45.85 -7.75 47.47
N LEU A 63 -44.57 -7.47 47.75
CA LEU A 63 -44.05 -7.43 49.12
C LEU A 63 -44.70 -6.32 49.94
N ALA A 64 -44.92 -5.14 49.35
CA ALA A 64 -45.64 -4.04 50.01
C ALA A 64 -47.10 -4.43 50.30
N ALA A 65 -47.79 -5.07 49.35
CA ALA A 65 -49.16 -5.55 49.52
C ALA A 65 -49.28 -6.59 50.66
N MET A 66 -48.33 -7.51 50.76
CA MET A 66 -48.28 -8.48 51.85
C MET A 66 -48.01 -7.83 53.22
N ALA A 67 -47.22 -6.75 53.26
CA ALA A 67 -46.93 -6.02 54.49
C ALA A 67 -48.16 -5.27 55.04
N ILE A 68 -49.09 -4.84 54.16
CA ILE A 68 -50.38 -4.23 54.55
C ILE A 68 -51.48 -5.27 54.82
N GLY A 69 -51.16 -6.57 54.78
CA GLY A 69 -52.05 -7.66 55.17
C GLY A 69 -52.82 -8.32 54.03
N GLU A 70 -52.52 -8.04 52.76
CA GLU A 70 -53.10 -8.76 51.64
C GLU A 70 -52.47 -10.15 51.47
N ASP A 71 -53.28 -11.20 51.29
CA ASP A 71 -52.76 -12.53 50.95
C ASP A 71 -52.45 -12.63 49.44
N LYS A 72 -51.24 -12.20 49.07
CA LYS A 72 -50.65 -12.32 47.73
C LYS A 72 -49.57 -13.41 47.64
N SER A 73 -49.55 -14.32 48.61
CA SER A 73 -48.49 -15.34 48.74
C SER A 73 -48.37 -16.27 47.51
N ALA A 74 -49.49 -16.58 46.86
CA ALA A 74 -49.52 -17.39 45.64
C ALA A 74 -48.95 -16.65 44.41
N ASP A 75 -49.23 -15.35 44.28
CA ASP A 75 -48.72 -14.54 43.17
C ASP A 75 -47.22 -14.28 43.33
N MET A 76 -46.75 -14.07 44.56
CA MET A 76 -45.34 -13.97 44.89
C MET A 76 -44.56 -15.22 44.47
N LYS A 77 -45.06 -16.42 44.81
CA LYS A 77 -44.41 -17.69 44.41
C LYS A 77 -44.31 -17.86 42.89
N LYS A 78 -45.35 -17.47 42.14
CA LYS A 78 -45.32 -17.51 40.67
C LYS A 78 -44.29 -16.54 40.10
N LEU A 79 -44.21 -15.33 40.67
CA LEU A 79 -43.27 -14.32 40.24
C LEU A 79 -41.82 -14.71 40.55
N ASP A 80 -41.55 -15.24 41.74
CA ASP A 80 -40.23 -15.73 42.14
C ASP A 80 -39.79 -16.88 41.22
N ALA A 81 -40.67 -17.84 40.90
CA ALA A 81 -40.36 -18.92 39.95
C ALA A 81 -40.04 -18.38 38.53
N LYS A 82 -40.74 -17.32 38.09
CA LYS A 82 -40.45 -16.66 36.81
C LYS A 82 -39.09 -15.94 36.84
N LEU A 83 -38.79 -15.23 37.93
CA LEU A 83 -37.51 -14.55 38.13
C LEU A 83 -36.34 -15.54 38.18
N GLU A 84 -36.47 -16.66 38.87
CA GLU A 84 -35.46 -17.73 38.88
C GLU A 84 -35.17 -18.24 37.47
N LYS A 85 -36.22 -18.54 36.69
CA LYS A 85 -36.05 -19.03 35.31
C LYS A 85 -35.33 -18.03 34.41
N LEU A 86 -35.67 -16.74 34.50
CA LEU A 86 -35.03 -15.70 33.70
C LEU A 86 -33.59 -15.41 34.15
N ASN A 87 -33.33 -15.49 35.45
CA ASN A 87 -31.97 -15.38 36.00
C ASN A 87 -31.11 -16.57 35.58
N ALA A 88 -31.65 -17.79 35.57
CA ALA A 88 -30.96 -18.97 35.04
C ALA A 88 -30.59 -18.77 33.57
N GLN A 89 -31.52 -18.29 32.72
CA GLN A 89 -31.24 -17.99 31.31
C GLN A 89 -30.13 -16.94 31.13
N ARG A 90 -30.10 -15.90 31.98
CA ARG A 90 -29.02 -14.89 31.96
C ARG A 90 -27.68 -15.49 32.40
N ASN A 91 -27.68 -16.32 33.44
CA ASN A 91 -26.49 -16.98 33.94
C ASN A 91 -25.93 -17.99 32.91
N ASP A 92 -26.79 -18.68 32.18
CA ASP A 92 -26.39 -19.60 31.11
C ASP A 92 -25.76 -18.87 29.91
N ALA A 93 -26.17 -17.62 29.66
CA ALA A 93 -25.63 -16.80 28.58
C ALA A 93 -24.32 -16.06 28.96
N ALA A 94 -24.04 -15.87 30.25
CA ALA A 94 -22.88 -15.12 30.73
C ALA A 94 -21.52 -15.69 30.25
N PRO A 95 -21.27 -17.01 30.29
CA PRO A 95 -20.01 -17.58 29.82
C PRO A 95 -19.74 -17.30 28.34
N ALA A 96 -20.79 -17.37 27.49
CA ALA A 96 -20.66 -17.10 26.06
C ALA A 96 -20.30 -15.63 25.79
N LEU A 97 -20.95 -14.70 26.51
CA LEU A 97 -20.64 -13.27 26.43
C LEU A 97 -19.22 -12.96 26.91
N ASP A 98 -18.76 -13.61 27.97
CA ASP A 98 -17.41 -13.39 28.49
C ASP A 98 -16.33 -13.94 27.55
N VAL A 99 -16.57 -15.09 26.91
CA VAL A 99 -15.68 -15.60 25.86
C VAL A 99 -15.58 -14.62 24.68
N LEU A 100 -16.69 -14.02 24.25
CA LEU A 100 -16.69 -13.03 23.18
C LEU A 100 -15.91 -11.76 23.57
N LYS A 101 -16.10 -11.25 24.80
CA LYS A 101 -15.34 -10.09 25.30
C LYS A 101 -13.84 -10.39 25.38
N GLN A 102 -13.45 -11.54 25.93
CA GLN A 102 -12.05 -11.95 25.98
C GLN A 102 -11.45 -12.11 24.58
N THR A 103 -12.24 -12.58 23.62
CA THR A 103 -11.83 -12.68 22.21
C THR A 103 -11.59 -11.30 21.62
N ILE A 104 -12.48 -10.33 21.85
CA ILE A 104 -12.29 -8.92 21.43
C ILE A 104 -11.03 -8.35 22.07
N ASP A 105 -10.80 -8.56 23.37
CA ASP A 105 -9.60 -8.08 24.04
C ASP A 105 -8.32 -8.65 23.42
N GLY A 106 -8.33 -9.95 23.10
CA GLY A 106 -7.23 -10.62 22.42
C GLY A 106 -6.97 -10.07 21.02
N LEU A 107 -8.03 -9.88 20.23
CA LEU A 107 -7.94 -9.31 18.88
C LEU A 107 -7.48 -7.84 18.90
N SER A 108 -8.00 -7.06 19.84
CA SER A 108 -7.69 -5.63 20.02
C SER A 108 -6.24 -5.40 20.46
N ARG A 109 -5.60 -6.36 21.12
CA ARG A 109 -4.14 -6.33 21.39
C ARG A 109 -3.30 -6.64 20.15
N ARG A 110 -3.79 -7.51 19.25
CA ARG A 110 -3.06 -7.90 18.03
C ARG A 110 -3.11 -6.83 16.94
N LEU A 111 -4.19 -6.07 16.88
CA LEU A 111 -4.41 -5.01 15.90
C LEU A 111 -3.34 -3.89 15.91
N PRO A 112 -2.95 -3.29 17.05
CA PRO A 112 -1.88 -2.30 17.08
C PRO A 112 -0.52 -2.89 16.71
N VAL A 113 -0.25 -4.15 17.07
CA VAL A 113 0.98 -4.85 16.67
C VAL A 113 1.04 -4.99 15.14
N ALA A 114 -0.04 -5.42 14.49
CA ALA A 114 -0.11 -5.53 13.04
C ALA A 114 0.06 -4.15 12.35
N ARG A 115 -0.54 -3.09 12.90
CA ARG A 115 -0.38 -1.72 12.39
C ARG A 115 1.05 -1.20 12.55
N ALA A 116 1.72 -1.49 13.66
CA ALA A 116 3.11 -1.14 13.87
C ALA A 116 4.04 -1.86 12.87
N THR A 117 3.78 -3.15 12.61
CA THR A 117 4.51 -3.91 11.58
C THR A 117 4.32 -3.30 10.19
N LEU A 118 3.08 -2.94 9.83
CA LEU A 118 2.80 -2.27 8.56
C LEU A 118 3.58 -0.97 8.42
N GLN A 119 3.57 -0.13 9.45
CA GLN A 119 4.30 1.14 9.46
C GLN A 119 5.80 0.91 9.28
N SER A 120 6.37 -0.08 9.98
CA SER A 120 7.79 -0.46 9.82
C SER A 120 8.10 -0.86 8.37
N LEU A 121 7.30 -1.75 7.78
CA LEU A 121 7.47 -2.17 6.39
C LEU A 121 7.37 -1.00 5.39
N GLN A 122 6.45 -0.06 5.63
CA GLN A 122 6.30 1.15 4.82
C GLN A 122 7.51 2.08 4.92
N THR A 123 8.08 2.25 6.12
CA THR A 123 9.30 3.07 6.30
C THR A 123 10.51 2.45 5.61
N GLN A 124 10.62 1.11 5.59
CA GLN A 124 11.70 0.40 4.91
C GLN A 124 11.60 0.49 3.38
N ARG A 125 10.40 0.62 2.83
CA ARG A 125 10.13 0.63 1.38
C ARG A 125 10.97 1.65 0.61
N SER A 126 11.09 2.88 1.11
CA SER A 126 11.83 3.95 0.43
C SER A 126 13.32 3.62 0.32
N SER A 127 13.89 3.02 1.36
CA SER A 127 15.29 2.59 1.38
C SER A 127 15.55 1.43 0.42
N LEU A 128 14.67 0.41 0.40
CA LEU A 128 14.77 -0.74 -0.50
C LEU A 128 14.61 -0.32 -1.96
N MET A 129 13.65 0.55 -2.26
CA MET A 129 13.46 1.09 -3.61
C MET A 129 14.69 1.87 -4.08
N ARG A 130 15.28 2.69 -3.20
CA ARG A 130 16.51 3.43 -3.52
C ARG A 130 17.68 2.49 -3.82
N GLN A 131 17.85 1.44 -3.02
CA GLN A 131 18.90 0.44 -3.22
C GLN A 131 18.72 -0.30 -4.55
N PHE A 132 17.49 -0.71 -4.87
CA PHE A 132 17.18 -1.34 -6.14
C PHE A 132 17.46 -0.40 -7.33
N LEU A 133 17.00 0.85 -7.29
CA LEU A 133 17.26 1.82 -8.37
C LEU A 133 18.74 2.08 -8.55
N LEU A 134 19.50 2.16 -7.45
CA LEU A 134 20.95 2.35 -7.51
C LEU A 134 21.65 1.11 -8.10
N SER A 135 21.31 -0.09 -7.65
CA SER A 135 21.82 -1.36 -8.22
C SER A 135 21.52 -1.48 -9.71
N ARG A 136 20.31 -1.07 -10.13
CA ARG A 136 19.92 -1.07 -11.55
C ARG A 136 20.69 -0.02 -12.34
N ALA A 137 20.87 1.17 -11.79
CA ALA A 137 21.65 2.24 -12.42
C ALA A 137 23.11 1.82 -12.58
N GLU A 138 23.73 1.18 -11.58
CA GLU A 138 25.10 0.65 -11.67
C GLU A 138 25.23 -0.40 -12.77
N THR A 139 24.26 -1.31 -12.88
CA THR A 139 24.24 -2.34 -13.94
C THR A 139 24.17 -1.71 -15.33
N ILE A 140 23.22 -0.81 -15.55
CA ILE A 140 23.04 -0.10 -16.83
C ILE A 140 24.26 0.78 -17.12
N GLY A 141 24.83 1.43 -16.09
CA GLY A 141 26.03 2.25 -16.19
C GLY A 141 27.23 1.45 -16.70
N ALA A 142 27.43 0.24 -16.17
CA ALA A 142 28.47 -0.68 -16.64
C ALA A 142 28.25 -1.11 -18.10
N GLU A 143 27.02 -1.47 -18.48
CA GLU A 143 26.68 -1.83 -19.86
C GLU A 143 26.91 -0.66 -20.83
N TYR A 144 26.45 0.53 -20.46
CA TYR A 144 26.65 1.77 -21.21
C TYR A 144 28.13 2.06 -21.42
N PHE A 145 28.94 1.90 -20.38
CA PHE A 145 30.37 2.14 -20.44
C PHE A 145 31.09 1.19 -21.41
N GLU A 146 30.73 -0.09 -21.40
CA GLU A 146 31.27 -1.06 -22.36
C GLU A 146 30.87 -0.75 -23.81
N LEU A 147 29.65 -0.28 -24.04
CA LEU A 147 29.22 0.18 -25.36
C LEU A 147 29.97 1.46 -25.78
N ALA A 148 30.14 2.41 -24.86
CA ALA A 148 30.90 3.64 -25.12
C ALA A 148 32.35 3.33 -25.52
N LYS A 149 33.02 2.38 -24.85
CA LYS A 149 34.35 1.90 -25.25
C LYS A 149 34.39 1.41 -26.70
N LYS A 150 33.39 0.64 -27.12
CA LYS A 150 33.29 0.14 -28.50
C LYS A 150 33.10 1.27 -29.50
N ILE A 151 32.25 2.25 -29.19
CA ILE A 151 32.05 3.42 -30.05
C ILE A 151 33.35 4.21 -30.20
N VAL A 152 34.08 4.44 -29.09
CA VAL A 152 35.38 5.13 -29.13
C VAL A 152 36.40 4.36 -29.97
N ALA A 153 36.46 3.02 -29.83
CA ALA A 153 37.34 2.19 -30.64
C ALA A 153 37.01 2.30 -32.14
N ASN A 154 35.74 2.22 -32.51
CA ASN A 154 35.28 2.36 -33.90
C ASN A 154 35.55 3.77 -34.45
N TYR A 155 35.34 4.81 -33.64
CA TYR A 155 35.66 6.18 -34.03
C TYR A 155 37.15 6.37 -34.33
N LYS A 156 38.04 5.80 -33.50
CA LYS A 156 39.50 5.81 -33.75
C LYS A 156 39.85 5.11 -35.07
N GLN A 157 39.20 3.98 -35.37
CA GLN A 157 39.40 3.27 -36.64
C GLN A 157 38.94 4.11 -37.84
N LEU A 158 37.75 4.72 -37.78
CA LEU A 158 37.24 5.58 -38.85
C LEU A 158 38.16 6.77 -39.10
N ARG A 159 38.65 7.42 -38.03
CA ARG A 159 39.58 8.54 -38.15
C ARG A 159 40.93 8.12 -38.73
N ALA A 160 41.43 6.94 -38.38
CA ALA A 160 42.67 6.41 -38.96
C ALA A 160 42.52 6.16 -40.47
N LEU A 161 41.37 5.62 -40.90
CA LEU A 161 41.06 5.42 -42.32
C LEU A 161 40.91 6.76 -43.06
N ASP A 162 40.21 7.74 -42.48
CA ASP A 162 40.03 9.06 -43.07
C ASP A 162 41.38 9.78 -43.28
N ASN A 163 42.26 9.76 -42.29
CA ASN A 163 43.62 10.31 -42.41
C ASN A 163 44.43 9.62 -43.51
N LEU A 164 44.29 8.28 -43.64
CA LEU A 164 44.95 7.51 -44.70
C LEU A 164 44.42 7.91 -46.09
N MET A 165 43.11 8.14 -46.22
CA MET A 165 42.49 8.57 -47.48
C MET A 165 42.87 10.00 -47.87
N GLN A 166 43.04 10.90 -46.90
CA GLN A 166 43.36 12.31 -47.15
C GLN A 166 44.86 12.58 -47.36
N GLY A 167 45.73 11.55 -47.26
CA GLY A 167 47.19 11.69 -47.45
C GLY A 167 47.87 12.62 -46.44
N SER A 168 47.18 12.97 -45.36
CA SER A 168 47.70 13.87 -44.33
C SER A 168 48.44 13.07 -43.26
N PRO A 169 49.58 13.57 -42.74
CA PRO A 169 50.22 12.92 -41.59
C PRO A 169 49.23 12.87 -40.42
N LEU A 170 49.27 11.79 -39.64
CA LEU A 170 48.43 11.52 -38.47
C LEU A 170 48.62 12.60 -37.38
N ALA A 171 48.08 13.79 -37.60
CA ALA A 171 47.99 14.82 -36.60
C ALA A 171 46.74 14.53 -35.75
N MET A 172 46.92 13.75 -34.68
CA MET A 172 45.88 13.54 -33.67
C MET A 172 45.68 14.84 -32.85
N TYR A 173 45.02 15.84 -33.42
CA TYR A 173 44.52 16.97 -32.64
C TYR A 173 43.17 16.59 -31.97
N GLY A 174 43.00 17.01 -30.73
CA GLY A 174 42.08 16.50 -29.70
C GLY A 174 40.57 16.71 -29.90
N GLU A 175 40.03 16.48 -31.09
CA GLU A 175 38.58 16.35 -31.27
C GLU A 175 38.12 15.01 -30.69
N GLY A 176 37.67 15.06 -29.44
CA GLY A 176 37.16 13.90 -28.70
C GLY A 176 35.69 13.62 -28.97
N LEU A 177 35.32 12.34 -28.99
CA LEU A 177 33.93 11.93 -28.91
C LEU A 177 33.42 12.16 -27.48
N ASN A 178 32.40 12.99 -27.32
CA ASN A 178 31.80 13.27 -26.02
C ASN A 178 30.74 12.22 -25.66
N VAL A 179 30.98 11.47 -24.60
CA VAL A 179 30.08 10.45 -24.07
C VAL A 179 29.51 10.96 -22.73
N PRO A 180 28.18 11.09 -22.58
CA PRO A 180 27.54 11.46 -21.32
C PRO A 180 28.08 10.72 -20.10
N ARG A 181 28.24 11.46 -19.00
CA ARG A 181 28.81 10.96 -17.74
C ARG A 181 27.72 10.80 -16.69
N PHE A 182 27.80 9.71 -15.93
CA PHE A 182 26.94 9.45 -14.77
C PHE A 182 27.81 9.27 -13.52
N ARG A 183 27.34 9.79 -12.38
CA ARG A 183 28.02 9.63 -11.08
C ARG A 183 27.66 8.26 -10.47
N LEU A 184 28.19 7.20 -11.06
CA LEU A 184 28.00 5.81 -10.63
C LEU A 184 29.35 5.18 -10.26
N GLY A 185 29.36 4.33 -9.24
CA GLY A 185 30.57 3.64 -8.75
C GLY A 185 31.25 2.82 -9.85
N SER A 186 30.47 2.12 -10.66
CA SER A 186 30.90 1.36 -11.86
C SER A 186 31.65 2.20 -12.90
N ILE A 187 31.44 3.52 -12.93
CA ILE A 187 32.04 4.45 -13.89
C ILE A 187 33.11 5.32 -13.21
N SER A 188 33.21 5.30 -11.88
CA SER A 188 34.01 6.24 -11.09
C SER A 188 35.53 5.95 -11.05
N SER A 189 35.96 4.69 -11.23
CA SER A 189 37.35 4.27 -10.99
C SER A 189 38.32 4.55 -12.15
N LEU A 190 37.84 5.05 -13.29
CA LEU A 190 38.65 5.41 -14.47
C LEU A 190 38.64 6.92 -14.74
N MET A 191 38.38 7.73 -13.71
CA MET A 191 38.54 9.20 -13.72
C MET A 191 40.02 9.64 -13.78
N ASP A 192 40.83 9.04 -14.66
CA ASP A 192 42.10 9.66 -15.05
C ASP A 192 41.78 10.93 -15.85
N TRP A 193 42.36 12.03 -15.39
CA TRP A 193 41.83 13.38 -15.44
C TRP A 193 42.03 14.12 -16.78
N THR A 194 42.31 13.41 -17.89
CA THR A 194 42.82 14.03 -19.12
C THR A 194 41.93 13.94 -20.37
N TRP A 195 40.75 13.29 -20.31
CA TRP A 195 39.97 12.98 -21.52
C TRP A 195 38.74 13.86 -21.79
N ALA A 196 38.35 14.80 -20.92
CA ALA A 196 37.33 15.79 -21.30
C ALA A 196 37.48 17.12 -20.57
N GLN A 197 37.81 18.16 -21.31
CA GLN A 197 37.43 19.52 -21.00
C GLN A 197 36.61 20.10 -22.16
N GLU A 198 35.49 20.76 -21.78
CA GLU A 198 34.67 21.77 -22.50
C GLU A 198 33.98 21.36 -23.83
N GLU A 199 32.72 21.65 -24.17
CA GLU A 199 31.65 22.53 -23.66
C GLU A 199 30.23 21.89 -23.85
N VAL A 200 29.29 22.36 -23.02
CA VAL A 200 27.81 22.47 -23.10
C VAL A 200 27.02 21.59 -24.08
N PHE A 201 26.34 20.56 -23.54
CA PHE A 201 25.06 20.13 -24.09
C PHE A 201 24.04 21.26 -23.88
N LYS A 202 23.61 21.95 -24.95
CA LYS A 202 22.24 22.47 -24.94
C LYS A 202 21.37 21.23 -24.98
N SER A 203 20.83 20.84 -23.82
CA SER A 203 19.78 19.83 -23.73
C SER A 203 18.78 20.13 -24.84
N ARG A 204 18.70 19.26 -25.87
CA ARG A 204 17.54 19.27 -26.74
C ARG A 204 16.38 19.03 -25.79
N ILE A 205 15.58 20.06 -25.54
CA ILE A 205 14.35 19.93 -24.76
C ILE A 205 13.57 18.85 -25.51
N LEU A 206 13.53 17.63 -24.96
CA LEU A 206 12.67 16.58 -25.47
C LEU A 206 11.30 17.21 -25.60
N THR A 207 10.66 17.04 -26.74
CA THR A 207 9.26 17.44 -26.84
C THR A 207 8.51 16.69 -25.75
N GLN A 208 7.49 17.32 -25.15
CA GLN A 208 6.78 16.73 -24.00
C GLN A 208 6.27 15.30 -24.30
N LYS A 209 5.97 15.04 -25.58
CA LYS A 209 5.59 13.73 -26.11
C LYS A 209 6.72 12.68 -26.07
N GLU A 210 7.95 13.06 -26.36
CA GLU A 210 9.13 12.18 -26.27
C GLU A 210 9.52 11.92 -24.80
N SER A 211 9.31 12.89 -23.91
CA SER A 211 9.46 12.70 -22.46
C SER A 211 8.43 11.72 -21.91
N ASP A 212 7.16 11.90 -22.29
CA ASP A 212 6.05 11.02 -21.87
C ASP A 212 6.22 9.57 -22.38
N GLU A 213 6.72 9.40 -23.61
CA GLU A 213 7.01 8.07 -24.17
C GLU A 213 8.17 7.38 -23.46
N TRP A 214 9.18 8.14 -23.02
CA TRP A 214 10.31 7.59 -22.28
C TRP A 214 9.92 7.18 -20.85
N GLU A 215 9.15 8.01 -20.14
CA GLU A 215 8.60 7.66 -18.81
C GLU A 215 7.70 6.41 -18.88
N ARG A 216 6.94 6.23 -19.97
CA ARG A 216 6.14 5.02 -20.20
C ARG A 216 6.99 3.78 -20.43
N GLN A 217 8.10 3.88 -21.16
CA GLN A 217 9.01 2.75 -21.35
C GLN A 217 9.72 2.38 -20.04
N GLU A 218 10.11 3.37 -19.24
CA GLU A 218 10.78 3.16 -17.96
C GLU A 218 9.83 2.54 -16.92
N THR A 219 8.60 3.04 -16.84
CA THR A 219 7.55 2.44 -15.99
C THR A 219 7.12 1.06 -16.47
N ALA A 220 7.06 0.81 -17.79
CA ALA A 220 6.79 -0.52 -18.34
C ALA A 220 7.90 -1.53 -18.00
N ALA A 221 9.17 -1.13 -18.09
CA ALA A 221 10.29 -1.99 -17.73
C ALA A 221 10.29 -2.34 -16.23
N LEU A 222 9.87 -1.41 -15.35
CA LEU A 222 9.71 -1.66 -13.92
C LEU A 222 8.50 -2.56 -13.63
N LEU A 223 7.40 -2.39 -14.36
CA LEU A 223 6.21 -3.25 -14.30
C LEU A 223 6.48 -4.68 -14.78
N GLU A 224 7.27 -4.87 -15.83
CA GLU A 224 7.70 -6.20 -16.31
C GLU A 224 8.52 -6.96 -15.26
N MET A 225 9.22 -6.24 -14.37
CA MET A 225 9.92 -6.80 -13.21
C MET A 225 9.00 -6.97 -11.98
N GLY A 226 7.71 -6.67 -12.10
CA GLY A 226 6.72 -6.78 -11.02
C GLY A 226 6.77 -5.64 -9.99
N ILE A 227 7.53 -4.57 -10.23
CA ILE A 227 7.75 -3.50 -9.26
C ILE A 227 6.75 -2.37 -9.49
N VAL A 228 5.88 -2.14 -8.50
CA VAL A 228 4.88 -1.06 -8.54
C VAL A 228 5.40 0.19 -7.82
N LEU A 229 5.62 1.27 -8.58
CA LEU A 229 6.12 2.55 -8.07
C LEU A 229 5.09 3.35 -7.24
N LYS A 230 3.79 3.22 -7.53
CA LYS A 230 2.68 3.86 -6.78
C LYS A 230 1.72 2.80 -6.26
N LEU A 231 1.64 2.67 -4.93
CA LEU A 231 0.76 1.69 -4.27
C LEU A 231 -0.61 2.27 -3.87
N ASP A 232 -0.99 3.43 -4.40
CA ASP A 232 -2.24 4.12 -4.01
C ASP A 232 -3.50 3.52 -4.64
N ALA A 233 -3.37 2.46 -5.43
CA ALA A 233 -4.52 1.72 -5.94
C ALA A 233 -4.17 0.25 -6.18
N MET A 234 -3.99 -0.51 -5.10
CA MET A 234 -4.38 -1.92 -5.18
C MET A 234 -5.90 -1.96 -4.99
N PRO A 235 -6.70 -2.32 -6.01
CA PRO A 235 -8.05 -2.79 -5.72
C PRO A 235 -7.88 -4.04 -4.87
N LEU A 236 -8.47 -4.03 -3.67
CA LEU A 236 -8.66 -5.24 -2.89
C LEU A 236 -9.23 -6.32 -3.82
N PRO A 237 -8.75 -7.57 -3.76
CA PRO A 237 -9.43 -8.65 -4.46
C PRO A 237 -10.86 -8.69 -3.92
N VAL A 238 -11.81 -8.29 -4.77
CA VAL A 238 -13.24 -8.48 -4.52
C VAL A 238 -13.40 -9.98 -4.33
N GLN A 239 -13.67 -10.40 -3.08
CA GLN A 239 -14.07 -11.77 -2.85
C GLN A 239 -15.34 -12.00 -3.66
N SER A 240 -15.23 -12.91 -4.62
CA SER A 240 -16.36 -13.48 -5.37
C SER A 240 -17.25 -14.21 -4.38
N SER A 241 -18.14 -13.48 -3.71
CA SER A 241 -19.35 -14.06 -3.14
C SER A 241 -20.35 -14.21 -4.27
N ALA A 242 -20.26 -15.33 -4.97
CA ALA A 242 -21.34 -15.84 -5.79
C ALA A 242 -22.52 -16.22 -4.88
N VAL A 243 -23.41 -15.25 -4.64
CA VAL A 243 -24.82 -15.51 -4.34
C VAL A 243 -25.63 -14.56 -5.22
N ALA A 244 -25.75 -14.90 -6.50
CA ALA A 244 -26.71 -14.29 -7.40
C ALA A 244 -27.99 -15.13 -7.37
N GLY A 245 -28.95 -14.66 -6.59
CA GLY A 245 -30.35 -14.99 -6.74
C GLY A 245 -31.14 -13.70 -6.71
N VAL A 246 -31.82 -13.42 -7.83
CA VAL A 246 -32.99 -12.52 -7.97
C VAL A 246 -32.73 -11.07 -8.38
N SER A 247 -32.93 -10.86 -9.69
CA SER A 247 -33.74 -9.82 -10.36
C SER A 247 -33.36 -8.33 -10.25
N ALA A 248 -32.98 -7.79 -11.42
CA ALA A 248 -33.13 -6.38 -11.82
C ALA A 248 -34.65 -6.02 -11.99
N PRO A 249 -35.08 -4.76 -12.32
CA PRO A 249 -34.40 -3.80 -13.20
C PRO A 249 -34.49 -2.29 -12.89
N ALA A 250 -33.56 -1.57 -13.54
CA ALA A 250 -33.66 -0.27 -14.23
C ALA A 250 -34.19 1.00 -13.52
N GLU A 251 -33.31 2.01 -13.44
CA GLU A 251 -33.52 3.45 -13.70
C GLU A 251 -32.18 4.13 -13.34
N GLY A 252 -31.41 4.76 -14.24
CA GLY A 252 -31.75 5.95 -15.01
C GLY A 252 -31.08 7.16 -14.33
N LEU A 253 -29.83 7.50 -14.67
CA LEU A 253 -29.25 8.80 -14.28
C LEU A 253 -28.23 9.35 -15.27
N VAL A 254 -28.55 10.56 -15.67
CA VAL A 254 -28.05 11.42 -16.74
C VAL A 254 -26.62 11.93 -16.47
N TYR A 255 -25.78 11.90 -17.52
CA TYR A 255 -24.48 12.58 -17.57
C TYR A 255 -24.67 14.10 -17.72
N GLY A 256 -24.05 14.89 -16.84
CA GLY A 256 -23.86 16.34 -16.98
C GLY A 256 -22.39 16.72 -16.73
N PRO A 257 -21.79 17.65 -17.50
CA PRO A 257 -20.36 17.92 -17.43
C PRO A 257 -20.00 18.88 -16.28
N PHE A 258 -19.04 18.49 -15.46
CA PHE A 258 -18.41 19.34 -14.44
C PHE A 258 -17.62 20.48 -15.10
N LYS A 259 -18.11 21.72 -14.98
CA LYS A 259 -17.33 22.94 -15.19
C LYS A 259 -16.43 23.17 -13.97
N GLY A 260 -15.11 23.14 -14.18
CA GLY A 260 -14.14 23.54 -13.17
C GLY A 260 -14.22 25.03 -12.86
N GLN A 261 -14.58 25.36 -11.62
CA GLN A 261 -14.33 26.69 -11.05
C GLN A 261 -12.92 26.69 -10.44
N ARG A 262 -12.02 27.45 -11.07
CA ARG A 262 -10.79 27.93 -10.44
C ARG A 262 -11.19 28.97 -9.38
N MET A 263 -11.02 28.64 -8.11
CA MET A 263 -10.89 29.67 -7.08
C MET A 263 -9.46 30.22 -7.14
N VAL A 264 -9.32 31.41 -7.71
CA VAL A 264 -8.13 32.25 -7.55
C VAL A 264 -8.26 32.90 -6.18
N ASN A 265 -7.31 32.62 -5.29
CA ASN A 265 -7.19 33.26 -3.99
C ASN A 265 -6.49 34.62 -4.19
N PRO A 266 -7.12 35.78 -3.95
CA PRO A 266 -6.52 37.08 -4.17
C PRO A 266 -6.09 37.65 -2.81
N ASP A 267 -4.96 37.20 -2.30
CA ASP A 267 -4.26 37.91 -1.23
C ASP A 267 -2.82 37.43 -1.21
N LEU A 268 -1.94 38.19 -1.84
CA LEU A 268 -0.51 38.37 -1.53
C LEU A 268 0.07 39.40 -2.52
N VAL A 269 -0.44 40.63 -2.42
CA VAL A 269 0.29 41.84 -2.83
C VAL A 269 0.44 42.70 -1.59
N SER A 270 1.60 42.61 -0.96
CA SER A 270 2.32 43.70 -0.27
C SER A 270 3.28 43.10 0.74
N GLN A 271 4.58 43.14 0.45
CA GLN A 271 5.54 43.98 1.19
C GLN A 271 6.98 43.56 0.85
N ARG A 272 7.72 44.56 0.35
CA ARG A 272 9.17 44.69 0.15
C ARG A 272 9.82 43.99 -1.03
#